data_AF-A0A9E9C836-F1
#
_entry.id   AF-A0A9E9C836-F1
#
_cell.length_a   1.000
_cell.length_b   1.000
_cell.length_c   1.000
_cell.angle_alpha   90.00
_cell.angle_beta   90.00
_cell.angle_gamma   90.00
#
_symmetry.space_group_name_H-M   'P 1'
#
loop_
_entity.id
_entity.type
_entity.pdbx_description
1 polymer ?
#
loop_
_entity_poly.entity_id
_entity_poly.type
_entity_poly.pdbx_seq_one_letter_code
_entity_poly.pdbx_strand_id
1 'polypeptide(L)'
;MTIVLQINHQTITTADLLPLLIRYRMLPGLLRELILDRAIADIKYSDTELTQWQQRSEFQASNICEQDRIRSLKIHLFKQQQWGNQLETYFVERQRSLMQVVYSLIRTPDRDIAYELYFRLQANEQSFANLAAQYSQGPEAETGGLVGPVELGTYHPDFAQLLANCPLGVVSPPLQLDDRFVVLRVEARIPAQLDATVQQRLLDEQLEHWLSEQMQSIELLPSHRNAI
;
A
#
# COMPACT_ATOMS: atom_id res chain seq x y z
N MET A 1 -11.45 -10.01 44.25
CA MET A 1 -11.91 -10.25 42.87
C MET A 1 -12.05 -8.91 42.18
N THR A 2 -11.22 -8.64 41.18
CA THR A 2 -11.24 -7.36 40.46
C THR A 2 -12.23 -7.48 39.31
N ILE A 3 -13.41 -6.85 39.44
CA ILE A 3 -14.37 -6.72 38.35
C ILE A 3 -13.75 -5.78 37.31
N VAL A 4 -13.70 -6.19 36.04
CA VAL A 4 -13.07 -5.36 34.99
C VAL A 4 -14.11 -4.62 34.17
N LEU A 5 -15.20 -5.29 33.79
CA LEU A 5 -16.32 -4.65 33.09
C LEU A 5 -17.66 -5.21 33.57
N GLN A 6 -18.68 -4.37 33.57
CA GLN A 6 -20.08 -4.77 33.73
C GLN A 6 -20.87 -4.31 32.51
N ILE A 7 -21.50 -5.25 31.82
CA ILE A 7 -22.41 -4.98 30.69
C ILE A 7 -23.78 -5.49 31.09
N ASN A 8 -24.71 -4.58 31.37
CA ASN A 8 -26.01 -4.89 31.97
C ASN A 8 -25.85 -5.73 33.26
N HIS A 9 -26.34 -6.98 33.26
CA HIS A 9 -26.22 -7.93 34.38
C HIS A 9 -25.06 -8.92 34.23
N GLN A 10 -24.25 -8.83 33.17
CA GLN A 10 -23.10 -9.69 32.96
C GLN A 10 -21.83 -9.03 33.51
N THR A 11 -21.18 -9.70 34.45
CA THR A 11 -19.87 -9.32 34.97
C THR A 11 -18.77 -9.99 34.14
N ILE A 12 -17.82 -9.21 33.65
CA ILE A 12 -16.61 -9.68 32.97
C ILE A 12 -15.44 -9.48 33.93
N THR A 13 -14.81 -10.58 34.33
CA THR A 13 -13.64 -10.57 35.20
C THR A 13 -12.35 -10.53 34.38
N THR A 14 -11.21 -10.28 35.04
CA THR A 14 -9.89 -10.32 34.38
C THR A 14 -9.60 -11.68 33.75
N ALA A 15 -10.09 -12.77 34.34
CA ALA A 15 -9.93 -14.12 33.81
C ALA A 15 -10.73 -14.35 32.52
N ASP A 16 -11.82 -13.62 32.32
CA ASP A 16 -12.69 -13.73 31.14
C ASP A 16 -12.16 -12.91 29.95
N LEU A 17 -11.34 -11.89 30.19
CA LEU A 17 -10.89 -10.96 29.15
C LEU A 17 -10.07 -11.63 28.05
N LEU A 18 -9.06 -12.41 28.39
CA LEU A 18 -8.20 -13.04 27.38
C LEU A 18 -8.99 -14.02 26.48
N PRO A 19 -9.86 -14.91 27.02
CA PRO A 19 -10.79 -15.70 26.20
C PRO A 19 -11.67 -14.84 25.28
N LEU A 20 -12.20 -13.71 25.75
CA LEU A 20 -13.02 -12.83 24.92
C LEU A 20 -12.20 -12.15 23.81
N LEU A 21 -10.99 -11.67 24.10
CA LEU A 21 -10.09 -11.08 23.10
C LEU A 21 -9.71 -12.09 22.01
N ILE A 22 -9.50 -13.36 22.37
CA ILE A 22 -9.27 -14.43 21.40
C ILE A 22 -10.54 -14.70 20.59
N ARG A 23 -11.68 -14.90 21.26
CA ARG A 23 -12.97 -15.22 20.62
C ARG A 23 -13.38 -14.17 19.60
N TYR A 24 -13.20 -12.89 19.93
CA TYR A 24 -13.54 -11.77 19.07
C TYR A 24 -12.38 -11.31 18.17
N ARG A 25 -11.27 -12.06 18.13
CA ARG A 25 -10.08 -11.76 17.31
C ARG A 25 -9.50 -10.36 17.52
N MET A 26 -9.61 -9.83 18.74
CA MET A 26 -9.04 -8.56 19.16
C MET A 26 -7.61 -8.72 19.70
N LEU A 27 -7.21 -9.94 20.08
CA LEU A 27 -5.87 -10.21 20.62
C LEU A 27 -4.73 -9.81 19.67
N PRO A 28 -4.75 -10.12 18.35
CA PRO A 28 -3.65 -9.73 17.45
C PRO A 28 -3.45 -8.22 17.39
N GLY A 29 -4.54 -7.44 17.35
CA GLY A 29 -4.47 -5.98 17.37
C GLY A 29 -3.86 -5.44 18.66
N LEU A 30 -4.28 -5.99 19.81
CA LEU A 30 -3.68 -5.61 21.09
C LEU A 30 -2.18 -5.95 21.17
N LEU A 31 -1.79 -7.16 20.76
CA LEU A 31 -0.38 -7.58 20.78
C LEU A 31 0.49 -6.70 19.90
N ARG A 32 -0.01 -6.34 18.71
CA ARG A 32 0.64 -5.40 17.80
C ARG A 32 0.88 -4.04 18.47
N GLU A 33 -0.14 -3.47 19.12
CA GLU A 33 0.01 -2.19 19.84
C GLU A 33 1.00 -2.30 21.00
N LEU A 34 0.99 -3.41 21.74
CA LEU A 34 1.94 -3.64 22.85
C LEU A 34 3.39 -3.78 22.36
N ILE A 35 3.62 -4.46 21.23
CA ILE A 35 4.94 -4.54 20.60
C ILE A 35 5.42 -3.15 20.21
N LEU A 36 4.55 -2.36 19.58
CA LEU A 36 4.88 -1.00 19.14
C LEU A 36 5.18 -0.10 20.34
N ASP A 37 4.36 -0.14 21.39
CA ASP A 37 4.56 0.62 22.62
C ASP A 37 5.90 0.32 23.28
N ARG A 38 6.27 -0.95 23.32
CA ARG A 38 7.57 -1.37 23.85
C ARG A 38 8.71 -0.84 22.99
N ALA A 39 8.58 -0.90 21.66
CA ALA A 39 9.61 -0.44 20.74
C ALA A 39 9.84 1.08 20.83
N ILE A 40 8.80 1.85 21.11
CA ILE A 40 8.88 3.31 21.21
C ILE A 40 9.13 3.84 22.63
N ALA A 41 9.19 2.97 23.65
CA ALA A 41 9.27 3.36 25.07
C ALA A 41 10.47 4.29 25.32
N ASP A 42 11.64 3.90 24.83
CA ASP A 42 12.92 4.60 25.03
C ASP A 42 13.22 5.68 23.97
N ILE A 43 12.31 5.88 23.02
CA ILE A 43 12.46 6.92 22.00
C ILE A 43 12.33 8.29 22.66
N LYS A 44 13.41 9.05 22.57
CA LYS A 44 13.50 10.43 23.02
C LYS A 44 13.01 11.36 21.91
N TYR A 45 12.38 12.45 22.30
CA TYR A 45 11.97 13.55 21.43
C TYR A 45 12.23 14.87 22.15
N SER A 46 12.36 15.94 21.38
CA SER A 46 12.49 17.32 21.85
C SER A 46 11.16 18.08 21.73
N ASP A 47 11.02 19.15 22.51
CA ASP A 47 9.86 20.05 22.40
C ASP A 47 9.73 20.66 21.00
N THR A 48 10.86 20.88 20.33
CA THR A 48 10.88 21.39 18.95
C THR A 48 10.31 20.39 17.96
N GLU A 49 10.69 19.11 18.06
CA GLU A 49 10.15 18.04 17.21
C GLU A 49 8.65 17.85 17.47
N LEU A 50 8.22 17.91 18.73
CA LEU A 50 6.80 17.81 19.09
C LEU A 50 5.99 18.97 18.51
N THR A 51 6.50 20.20 18.61
CA THR A 51 5.83 21.38 18.06
C THR A 51 5.71 21.29 16.53
N GLN A 52 6.78 20.88 15.84
CA GLN A 52 6.75 20.69 14.38
C GLN A 52 5.77 19.59 13.98
N TRP A 53 5.76 18.48 14.72
CA TRP A 53 4.85 17.36 14.47
C TRP A 53 3.38 17.75 14.60
N GLN A 54 3.05 18.56 15.60
CA GLN A 54 1.70 19.07 15.83
C GLN A 54 1.17 19.97 14.70
N GLN A 55 2.05 20.61 13.93
CA GLN A 55 1.65 21.49 12.84
C GLN A 55 1.19 20.73 11.59
N ARG A 56 1.42 19.42 11.50
CA ARG A 56 0.95 18.58 10.36
C ARG A 56 -0.58 18.48 10.37
N SER A 57 -1.19 18.49 9.18
CA SER A 57 -2.65 18.56 8.99
C SER A 57 -3.43 17.47 9.72
N GLU A 58 -2.87 16.27 9.84
CA GLU A 58 -3.45 15.12 10.55
C GLU A 58 -3.70 15.38 12.05
N PHE A 59 -2.92 16.28 12.67
CA PHE A 59 -2.99 16.60 14.10
C PHE A 59 -3.74 17.90 14.41
N GLN A 60 -4.31 18.55 13.39
CA GLN A 60 -5.13 19.75 13.54
C GLN A 60 -6.58 19.42 13.97
N ALA A 61 -6.98 18.15 13.97
CA ALA A 61 -8.26 17.71 14.50
C ALA A 61 -8.32 17.91 16.03
N SER A 62 -9.40 18.52 16.52
CA SER A 62 -9.61 18.88 17.93
C SER A 62 -9.67 17.70 18.92
N ASN A 63 -9.75 16.47 18.42
CA ASN A 63 -10.07 15.29 19.22
C ASN A 63 -8.85 14.42 19.56
N ILE A 64 -7.65 14.77 19.08
CA ILE A 64 -6.43 13.98 19.33
C ILE A 64 -5.76 14.48 20.60
N CYS A 65 -5.69 13.61 21.62
CA CYS A 65 -5.09 13.95 22.90
C CYS A 65 -3.56 14.06 22.80
N GLU A 66 -2.94 14.70 23.80
CA GLU A 66 -1.48 14.90 23.82
C GLU A 66 -0.70 13.58 23.79
N GLN A 67 -1.20 12.54 24.45
CA GLN A 67 -0.56 11.23 24.51
C GLN A 67 -0.52 10.56 23.12
N ASP A 68 -1.60 10.64 22.35
CA ASP A 68 -1.65 10.10 20.98
C ASP A 68 -0.69 10.85 20.06
N ARG A 69 -0.56 12.17 20.24
CA ARG A 69 0.41 13.00 19.50
C ARG A 69 1.84 12.55 19.81
N ILE A 70 2.19 12.41 21.09
CA ILE A 70 3.52 11.95 21.51
C ILE A 70 3.78 10.54 20.99
N ARG A 71 2.81 9.63 21.10
CA ARG A 71 2.91 8.26 20.56
C ARG A 71 3.23 8.29 19.08
N SER A 72 2.46 9.04 18.28
CA SER A 72 2.66 9.13 16.83
C SER A 72 4.02 9.72 16.44
N LEU A 73 4.51 10.74 17.17
CA LEU A 73 5.85 11.28 16.98
C LEU A 73 6.92 10.23 17.28
N LYS A 74 6.82 9.54 18.42
CA LYS A 74 7.79 8.50 18.78
C LYS A 74 7.81 7.36 17.77
N ILE A 75 6.66 6.96 17.20
CA ILE A 75 6.61 5.98 16.12
C ILE A 75 7.35 6.50 14.88
N HIS A 76 7.14 7.77 14.50
CA HIS A 76 7.87 8.37 13.39
C HIS A 76 9.39 8.38 13.62
N LEU A 77 9.84 8.82 14.80
CA LEU A 77 11.26 8.84 15.17
C LEU A 77 11.85 7.43 15.24
N PHE A 78 11.10 6.46 15.76
CA PHE A 78 11.49 5.05 15.76
C PHE A 78 11.75 4.56 14.33
N LYS A 79 10.81 4.78 13.40
CA LYS A 79 10.96 4.41 11.99
C LYS A 79 12.24 5.01 11.39
N GLN A 80 12.48 6.30 11.64
CA GLN A 80 13.69 6.98 11.16
C GLN A 80 14.97 6.41 11.75
N GLN A 81 15.00 6.13 13.06
CA GLN A 81 16.17 5.55 13.73
C GLN A 81 16.49 4.13 13.26
N GLN A 82 15.46 3.31 12.98
CA GLN A 82 15.65 1.93 12.54
C GLN A 82 16.01 1.82 11.06
N TRP A 83 15.30 2.53 10.19
CA TRP A 83 15.37 2.31 8.74
C TRP A 83 15.80 3.54 7.92
N GLY A 84 15.86 4.73 8.52
CA GLY A 84 16.18 5.97 7.80
C GLY A 84 17.51 5.92 7.06
N ASN A 85 18.54 5.31 7.67
CA ASN A 85 19.87 5.19 7.07
C ASN A 85 19.95 4.23 5.87
N GLN A 86 18.99 3.31 5.72
CA GLN A 86 18.92 2.33 4.63
C GLN A 86 17.81 2.65 3.62
N LEU A 87 17.06 3.73 3.86
CA LEU A 87 15.86 4.06 3.11
C LEU A 87 16.15 4.34 1.63
N GLU A 88 17.31 4.94 1.32
CA GLU A 88 17.74 5.18 -0.06
C GLU A 88 17.97 3.85 -0.81
N THR A 89 18.62 2.89 -0.16
CA THR A 89 18.84 1.55 -0.74
C THR A 89 17.50 0.85 -0.97
N TYR A 90 16.62 0.85 0.03
CA TYR A 90 15.29 0.27 -0.09
C TYR A 90 14.44 0.96 -1.17
N PHE A 91 14.56 2.28 -1.30
CA PHE A 91 13.91 3.02 -2.38
C PHE A 91 14.39 2.56 -3.76
N VAL A 92 15.69 2.35 -3.97
CA VAL A 92 16.21 1.85 -5.25
C VAL A 92 15.63 0.48 -5.60
N GLU A 93 15.53 -0.43 -4.62
CA GLU A 93 14.90 -1.74 -4.80
C GLU A 93 13.42 -1.62 -5.19
N ARG A 94 12.70 -0.68 -4.57
CA ARG A 94 11.28 -0.43 -4.81
C ARG A 94 11.01 0.44 -6.03
N GLN A 95 12.00 1.18 -6.54
CA GLN A 95 11.85 2.27 -7.50
C GLN A 95 11.10 1.83 -8.77
N ARG A 96 11.35 0.60 -9.25
CA ARG A 96 10.65 0.06 -10.42
C ARG A 96 9.17 -0.15 -10.16
N SER A 97 8.80 -0.66 -8.98
CA SER A 97 7.40 -0.87 -8.60
C SER A 97 6.67 0.45 -8.34
N LEU A 98 7.38 1.46 -7.83
CA LEU A 98 6.84 2.78 -7.56
C LEU A 98 6.75 3.67 -8.80
N MET A 99 7.45 3.34 -9.88
CA MET A 99 7.34 4.06 -11.14
C MET A 99 5.90 4.03 -11.63
N GLN A 100 5.37 5.19 -11.98
CA GLN A 100 4.03 5.31 -12.55
C GLN A 100 4.09 5.28 -14.08
N VAL A 101 3.02 4.79 -14.68
CA VAL A 101 2.85 4.72 -16.13
C VAL A 101 1.50 5.28 -16.53
N VAL A 102 1.49 5.97 -17.67
CA VAL A 102 0.28 6.36 -18.40
C VAL A 102 0.34 5.63 -19.74
N TYR A 103 -0.73 4.93 -20.10
CA TYR A 103 -0.79 4.17 -21.35
C TYR A 103 -2.19 4.21 -21.95
N SER A 104 -2.27 4.07 -23.25
CA SER A 104 -3.51 3.85 -23.97
C SER A 104 -3.72 2.36 -24.22
N LEU A 105 -4.94 1.87 -24.06
CA LEU A 105 -5.32 0.46 -24.17
C LEU A 105 -6.62 0.30 -24.97
N ILE A 106 -6.65 -0.69 -25.86
CA ILE A 106 -7.88 -1.23 -26.43
C ILE A 106 -7.90 -2.71 -26.13
N ARG A 107 -8.98 -3.23 -25.53
CA ARG A 107 -9.16 -4.67 -25.29
C ARG A 107 -10.35 -5.22 -26.07
N THR A 108 -10.17 -6.38 -26.68
CA THR A 108 -11.21 -7.08 -27.45
C THR A 108 -11.00 -8.60 -27.32
N PRO A 109 -12.07 -9.42 -27.32
CA PRO A 109 -11.95 -10.87 -27.36
C PRO A 109 -11.53 -11.40 -28.74
N ASP A 110 -11.69 -10.58 -29.79
CA ASP A 110 -11.43 -10.98 -31.17
C ASP A 110 -10.02 -10.58 -31.61
N ARG A 111 -9.24 -11.60 -31.98
CA ARG A 111 -7.86 -11.45 -32.46
C ARG A 111 -7.78 -10.63 -33.74
N ASP A 112 -8.65 -10.91 -34.70
CA ASP A 112 -8.58 -10.30 -36.03
C ASP A 112 -8.94 -8.81 -35.94
N ILE A 113 -9.92 -8.47 -35.10
CA ILE A 113 -10.23 -7.07 -34.76
C ILE A 113 -9.01 -6.40 -34.13
N ALA A 114 -8.32 -7.05 -33.18
CA ALA A 114 -7.15 -6.44 -32.54
C ALA A 114 -6.04 -6.11 -33.57
N TYR A 115 -5.77 -7.01 -34.52
CA TYR A 115 -4.80 -6.75 -35.60
C TYR A 115 -5.26 -5.66 -36.57
N GLU A 116 -6.53 -5.63 -36.95
CA GLU A 116 -7.10 -4.56 -37.78
C GLU A 116 -6.89 -3.19 -37.12
N LEU A 117 -7.24 -3.07 -35.83
CA LEU A 117 -7.05 -1.83 -35.06
C LEU A 117 -5.58 -1.44 -34.96
N TYR A 118 -4.68 -2.40 -34.72
CA TYR A 118 -3.25 -2.16 -34.72
C TYR A 118 -2.75 -1.57 -36.04
N PHE A 119 -3.16 -2.13 -37.19
CA PHE A 119 -2.74 -1.63 -38.50
C PHE A 119 -3.30 -0.24 -38.79
N ARG A 120 -4.57 0.04 -38.45
CA ARG A 120 -5.16 1.39 -38.56
C ARG A 120 -4.40 2.43 -37.75
N LEU A 121 -3.98 2.07 -36.54
CA LEU A 121 -3.19 2.95 -35.68
C LEU A 121 -1.79 3.20 -36.25
N GLN A 122 -1.12 2.15 -36.76
CA GLN A 122 0.19 2.28 -37.41
C GLN A 122 0.14 3.15 -38.67
N ALA A 123 -0.94 3.05 -39.45
CA ALA A 123 -1.17 3.86 -40.64
C ALA A 123 -1.66 5.30 -40.33
N ASN A 124 -1.87 5.64 -39.05
CA ASN A 124 -2.47 6.91 -38.61
C ASN A 124 -3.84 7.21 -39.26
N GLU A 125 -4.62 6.18 -39.60
CA GLU A 125 -5.94 6.35 -40.22
C GLU A 125 -6.96 6.93 -39.23
N GLN A 126 -6.85 6.55 -37.95
CA GLN A 126 -7.73 6.99 -36.87
C GLN A 126 -6.93 7.17 -35.57
N SER A 127 -7.43 8.04 -34.69
CA SER A 127 -6.81 8.24 -33.38
C SER A 127 -7.06 7.04 -32.46
N PHE A 128 -6.13 6.81 -31.53
CA PHE A 128 -6.28 5.80 -30.50
C PHE A 128 -7.57 5.98 -29.70
N ALA A 129 -7.90 7.23 -29.32
CA ALA A 129 -9.09 7.54 -28.56
C ALA A 129 -10.39 7.15 -29.27
N ASN A 130 -10.49 7.41 -30.58
CA ASN A 130 -11.68 7.05 -31.35
C ASN A 130 -11.84 5.54 -31.46
N LEU A 131 -10.74 4.82 -31.72
CA LEU A 131 -10.77 3.37 -31.80
C LEU A 131 -11.07 2.72 -30.44
N ALA A 132 -10.51 3.25 -29.36
CA ALA A 132 -10.79 2.75 -28.01
C ALA A 132 -12.25 2.96 -27.62
N ALA A 133 -12.82 4.14 -27.86
CA ALA A 133 -14.22 4.44 -27.55
C ALA A 133 -15.21 3.56 -28.34
N GLN A 134 -14.85 3.18 -29.57
CA GLN A 134 -15.73 2.39 -30.43
C GLN A 134 -15.58 0.87 -30.22
N TYR A 135 -14.36 0.38 -29.98
CA TYR A 135 -14.06 -1.05 -30.03
C TYR A 135 -13.61 -1.65 -28.71
N SER A 136 -13.14 -0.84 -27.74
CA SER A 136 -12.66 -1.40 -26.48
C SER A 136 -13.82 -1.93 -25.64
N GLN A 137 -13.62 -3.12 -25.06
CA GLN A 137 -14.59 -3.80 -24.19
C GLN A 137 -14.21 -3.71 -22.71
N GLY A 138 -13.52 -2.65 -22.32
CA GLY A 138 -13.11 -2.37 -20.94
C GLY A 138 -13.51 -0.96 -20.50
N PRO A 139 -13.36 -0.64 -19.19
CA PRO A 139 -13.70 0.67 -18.65
C PRO A 139 -12.93 1.82 -19.31
N GLU A 140 -11.74 1.53 -19.87
CA GLU A 140 -10.97 2.53 -20.61
C GLU A 140 -11.67 3.03 -21.88
N ALA A 141 -12.70 2.35 -22.39
CA ALA A 141 -13.49 2.87 -23.52
C ALA A 141 -14.06 4.27 -23.22
N GLU A 142 -14.44 4.53 -21.97
CA GLU A 142 -14.99 5.81 -21.51
C GLU A 142 -13.94 6.93 -21.48
N THR A 143 -12.66 6.58 -21.35
CA THR A 143 -11.53 7.52 -21.30
C THR A 143 -10.75 7.58 -22.62
N GLY A 144 -11.34 7.10 -23.72
CA GLY A 144 -10.64 7.04 -25.01
C GLY A 144 -9.39 6.14 -24.95
N GLY A 145 -9.45 5.09 -24.16
CA GLY A 145 -8.38 4.12 -23.95
C GLY A 145 -7.30 4.55 -22.96
N LEU A 146 -7.32 5.80 -22.47
CA LEU A 146 -6.26 6.33 -21.62
C LEU A 146 -6.39 5.79 -20.18
N VAL A 147 -5.31 5.23 -19.66
CA VAL A 147 -5.20 4.67 -18.30
C VAL A 147 -4.01 5.28 -17.57
N GLY A 148 -4.25 5.72 -16.33
CA GLY A 148 -3.23 6.19 -15.40
C GLY A 148 -3.24 7.71 -15.14
N PRO A 149 -2.24 8.21 -14.38
CA PRO A 149 -1.05 7.51 -13.89
C PRO A 149 -1.34 6.38 -12.89
N VAL A 150 -0.68 5.21 -13.06
CA VAL A 150 -0.76 4.09 -12.10
C VAL A 150 0.63 3.54 -11.81
N GLU A 151 0.94 3.22 -10.55
CA GLU A 151 2.19 2.56 -10.16
C GLU A 151 2.30 1.16 -10.75
N LEU A 152 3.47 0.80 -11.29
CA LEU A 152 3.70 -0.52 -11.88
C LEU A 152 3.49 -1.67 -10.90
N GLY A 153 3.79 -1.46 -9.61
CA GLY A 153 3.62 -2.45 -8.55
C GLY A 153 2.17 -2.87 -8.30
N THR A 154 1.19 -2.16 -8.85
CA THR A 154 -0.24 -2.52 -8.76
C THR A 154 -0.63 -3.64 -9.73
N TYR A 155 0.16 -3.85 -10.79
CA TYR A 155 -0.11 -4.84 -11.83
C TYR A 155 0.59 -6.17 -11.56
N HIS A 156 0.11 -7.23 -12.22
CA HIS A 156 0.84 -8.50 -12.28
C HIS A 156 2.26 -8.28 -12.86
N PRO A 157 3.30 -8.97 -12.34
CA PRO A 157 4.69 -8.74 -12.74
C PRO A 157 4.93 -8.75 -14.26
N ASP A 158 4.27 -9.64 -14.99
CA ASP A 158 4.42 -9.76 -16.44
C ASP A 158 3.90 -8.51 -17.18
N PHE A 159 2.74 -8.00 -16.79
CA PHE A 159 2.16 -6.80 -17.40
C PHE A 159 2.93 -5.55 -16.98
N ALA A 160 3.39 -5.47 -15.73
CA ALA A 160 4.27 -4.41 -15.26
C ALA A 160 5.59 -4.37 -16.04
N GLN A 161 6.19 -5.54 -16.29
CA GLN A 161 7.42 -5.65 -17.09
C GLN A 161 7.19 -5.22 -18.54
N LEU A 162 6.05 -5.62 -19.13
CA LEU A 162 5.67 -5.18 -20.46
C LEU A 162 5.55 -3.65 -20.55
N LEU A 163 4.79 -3.04 -19.63
CA LEU A 163 4.61 -1.59 -19.55
C LEU A 163 5.92 -0.84 -19.26
N ALA A 164 6.85 -1.45 -18.54
CA ALA A 164 8.19 -0.88 -18.29
C ALA A 164 9.07 -0.88 -19.56
N ASN A 165 8.90 -1.86 -20.44
CA ASN A 165 9.82 -2.10 -21.55
C ASN A 165 9.33 -1.57 -22.92
N CYS A 166 8.01 -1.38 -23.12
CA CYS A 166 7.47 -0.91 -24.40
C CYS A 166 8.05 0.45 -24.83
N PRO A 167 8.32 0.72 -26.10
CA PRO A 167 8.77 2.05 -26.50
C PRO A 167 7.68 3.11 -26.24
N LEU A 168 8.08 4.31 -25.79
CA LEU A 168 7.14 5.42 -25.58
C LEU A 168 6.56 5.89 -26.92
N GLY A 169 5.25 6.13 -26.97
CA GLY A 169 4.54 6.62 -28.14
C GLY A 169 4.40 5.60 -29.28
N VAL A 170 4.87 4.36 -29.11
CA VAL A 170 4.78 3.30 -30.13
C VAL A 170 3.66 2.34 -29.80
N VAL A 171 2.77 2.12 -30.77
CA VAL A 171 1.70 1.12 -30.65
C VAL A 171 2.34 -0.26 -30.74
N SER A 172 2.11 -1.08 -29.70
CA SER A 172 2.61 -2.45 -29.65
C SER A 172 1.71 -3.39 -30.45
N PRO A 173 2.25 -4.45 -31.07
CA PRO A 173 1.45 -5.50 -31.69
C PRO A 173 0.43 -6.08 -30.71
N PRO A 174 -0.73 -6.56 -31.19
CA PRO A 174 -1.71 -7.20 -30.32
C PRO A 174 -1.10 -8.33 -29.52
N LEU A 175 -1.40 -8.35 -28.22
CA LEU A 175 -0.92 -9.37 -27.31
C LEU A 175 -2.10 -9.95 -26.52
N GLN A 176 -1.99 -11.22 -26.15
CA GLN A 176 -3.02 -11.86 -25.34
C GLN A 176 -2.73 -11.62 -23.85
N LEU A 177 -3.71 -11.03 -23.15
CA LEU A 177 -3.77 -10.93 -21.69
C LEU A 177 -5.04 -11.67 -21.25
N ASP A 178 -4.85 -12.76 -20.50
CA ASP A 178 -5.93 -13.65 -20.07
C ASP A 178 -6.79 -14.12 -21.27
N ASP A 179 -8.11 -13.84 -21.23
CA ASP A 179 -9.09 -14.19 -22.27
C ASP A 179 -9.26 -13.10 -23.34
N ARG A 180 -8.42 -12.05 -23.36
CA ARG A 180 -8.55 -10.89 -24.26
C ARG A 180 -7.27 -10.61 -25.04
N PHE A 181 -7.45 -10.04 -26.23
CA PHE A 181 -6.39 -9.39 -26.98
C PHE A 181 -6.37 -7.91 -26.64
N VAL A 182 -5.17 -7.37 -26.43
CA VAL A 182 -4.99 -5.94 -26.20
C VAL A 182 -4.05 -5.31 -27.21
N VAL A 183 -4.39 -4.10 -27.62
CA VAL A 183 -3.49 -3.18 -28.33
C VAL A 183 -3.17 -2.06 -27.36
N LEU A 184 -1.88 -1.74 -27.20
CA LEU A 184 -1.44 -0.75 -26.23
C LEU A 184 -0.39 0.19 -26.78
N ARG A 185 -0.30 1.37 -26.17
CA ARG A 185 0.76 2.33 -26.40
C ARG A 185 1.12 2.99 -25.07
N VAL A 186 2.39 2.95 -24.68
CA VAL A 186 2.82 3.67 -23.47
C VAL A 186 2.96 5.15 -23.81
N GLU A 187 2.23 6.00 -23.10
CA GLU A 187 2.21 7.45 -23.34
C GLU A 187 3.29 8.14 -22.50
N ALA A 188 3.43 7.75 -21.23
CA ALA A 188 4.41 8.33 -20.32
C ALA A 188 4.88 7.34 -19.25
N ARG A 189 6.11 7.51 -18.79
CA ARG A 189 6.66 6.91 -17.57
C ARG A 189 7.11 8.00 -16.63
N ILE A 190 6.65 7.93 -15.39
CA ILE A 190 6.92 8.92 -14.36
C ILE A 190 7.74 8.21 -13.29
N PRO A 191 9.06 8.47 -13.21
CA PRO A 191 9.91 7.85 -12.20
C PRO A 191 9.45 8.31 -10.81
N ALA A 192 9.42 7.38 -9.86
CA ALA A 192 9.22 7.74 -8.46
C ALA A 192 10.36 8.64 -7.99
N GLN A 193 10.04 9.57 -7.10
CA GLN A 193 11.02 10.39 -6.41
C GLN A 193 10.96 10.06 -4.92
N LEU A 194 12.10 10.06 -4.25
CA LEU A 194 12.16 9.86 -2.81
C LEU A 194 11.81 11.17 -2.08
N ASP A 195 10.58 11.64 -2.30
CA ASP A 195 10.01 12.79 -1.61
C ASP A 195 9.49 12.39 -0.21
N ALA A 196 9.03 13.37 0.58
CA ALA A 196 8.55 13.14 1.94
C ALA A 196 7.39 12.12 2.01
N THR A 197 6.53 12.07 0.99
CA THR A 197 5.39 11.16 0.94
C THR A 197 5.87 9.73 0.69
N VAL A 198 6.73 9.53 -0.30
CA VAL A 198 7.32 8.22 -0.61
C VAL A 198 8.20 7.74 0.54
N GLN A 199 8.98 8.62 1.16
CA GLN A 199 9.76 8.29 2.36
C GLN A 199 8.88 7.77 3.49
N GLN A 200 7.78 8.46 3.82
CA GLN A 200 6.86 7.98 4.86
C GLN A 200 6.25 6.62 4.49
N ARG A 201 5.79 6.45 3.25
CA ARG A 201 5.23 5.18 2.79
C ARG A 201 6.24 4.03 2.91
N LEU A 202 7.48 4.23 2.50
CA LEU A 202 8.50 3.19 2.57
C LEU A 202 8.89 2.85 4.02
N LEU A 203 8.92 3.86 4.91
CA LEU A 203 9.13 3.63 6.34
C LEU A 203 7.94 2.90 6.98
N ASP A 204 6.72 3.17 6.54
CA ASP A 204 5.52 2.44 6.98
C ASP A 204 5.56 0.99 6.51
N GLU A 205 5.92 0.73 5.25
CA GLU A 205 6.13 -0.63 4.73
C GLU A 205 7.14 -1.42 5.61
N GLN A 206 8.28 -0.80 5.93
CA GLN A 206 9.30 -1.42 6.79
C GLN A 206 8.80 -1.70 8.21
N LEU A 207 8.04 -0.76 8.80
CA LEU A 207 7.41 -0.96 10.10
C LEU A 207 6.43 -2.14 10.07
N GLU A 208 5.60 -2.25 9.03
CA GLU A 208 4.66 -3.36 8.87
C GLU A 208 5.36 -4.70 8.74
N HIS A 209 6.44 -4.76 7.94
CA HIS A 209 7.26 -5.96 7.82
C HIS A 209 7.84 -6.38 9.16
N TRP A 210 8.45 -5.44 9.89
CA TRP A 210 9.01 -5.70 11.21
C TRP A 210 7.94 -6.14 12.23
N LEU A 211 6.78 -5.48 12.26
CA LEU A 211 5.67 -5.87 13.15
C LEU A 211 5.18 -7.29 12.84
N SER A 212 5.09 -7.67 11.57
CA SER A 212 4.73 -9.03 11.16
C SER A 212 5.72 -10.07 11.69
N GLU A 213 7.02 -9.79 11.59
CA GLU A 213 8.07 -10.66 12.15
C GLU A 213 7.98 -10.77 13.68
N GLN A 214 7.77 -9.66 14.38
CA GLN A 214 7.56 -9.67 15.83
C GLN A 214 6.32 -10.49 16.21
N MET A 215 5.23 -10.36 15.46
CA MET A 215 3.99 -11.11 15.72
C MET A 215 4.15 -12.61 15.48
N GLN A 216 4.97 -13.03 14.51
CA GLN A 216 5.26 -14.46 14.26
C GLN A 216 6.12 -15.10 15.35
N SER A 217 6.96 -14.32 16.03
CA SER A 217 7.82 -14.81 17.11
C SER A 217 7.14 -14.88 18.48
N ILE A 218 5.85 -14.52 18.58
CA ILE A 218 5.09 -14.62 19.83
C ILE A 218 4.81 -16.09 20.15
N GLU A 219 5.50 -16.60 21.16
CA GLU A 219 5.18 -17.89 21.76
C GLU A 219 4.08 -17.74 22.81
N LEU A 220 2.99 -18.51 22.67
CA LEU A 220 2.01 -18.68 23.74
C LEU A 220 2.58 -19.63 24.79
N LEU A 221 3.22 -19.08 25.81
CA LEU A 221 3.70 -19.88 26.94
C LEU A 221 2.51 -20.54 27.65
N PRO A 222 2.53 -21.86 27.89
CA PRO A 222 1.49 -22.52 28.66
C PRO A 222 1.46 -21.92 30.06
N SER A 223 0.28 -21.53 30.53
CA SER A 223 0.08 -21.09 31.90
C SER A 223 0.56 -22.20 32.83
N HIS A 224 1.64 -21.96 33.58
CA HIS A 224 2.01 -22.85 34.67
C HIS A 224 0.88 -22.82 35.72
N ARG A 225 -0.08 -23.74 35.62
CA ARG A 225 -0.79 -24.24 36.79
C ARG A 225 0.20 -25.11 37.55
N ASN A 226 0.84 -24.53 38.55
CA ASN A 226 1.43 -25.21 39.71
C ASN A 226 1.45 -24.13 40.82
N ALA A 227 0.96 -24.34 42.04
CA ALA A 227 0.59 -25.56 42.74
C ALA A 227 -0.47 -25.27 43.82
N ILE A 228 -1.29 -26.31 44.07
CA ILE A 228 -1.83 -26.84 45.34
C ILE A 228 -2.01 -25.84 46.50
#